data_AF-A0A382ZUC5-F1
#
_entry.id   AF-A0A382ZUC5-F1
#
_cell.length_a   1.000
_cell.length_b   1.000
_cell.length_c   1.000
_cell.angle_alpha   90.00
_cell.angle_beta   90.00
_cell.angle_gamma   90.00
#
_symmetry.space_group_name_H-M   'P 1'
#
loop_
_entity.id
_entity.type
_entity.pdbx_description
1 polymer ?
#
loop_
_entity_poly.entity_id
_entity_poly.type
_entity_poly.pdbx_seq_one_letter_code
_entity_poly.pdbx_strand_id
1 'polypeptide(L)'
;FDRGMVLYDLSVIMEYLDERFPFPPLLPVDPIEKAEKRLLIYRFTRAEGCWYELVKTILSGNKKDADAARKTLNGNLIELLPLFSHKPYFKSESMTLVDVCIAPILWRLSLLGITLGEKARPITSYANRLFEKEGFHDSLTFAEKDINE
;
A
#
# COMPACT_ATOMS: atom_id res chain seq x y z
N PHE A 1 20.81 -18.83 5.38
CA PHE A 1 20.07 -17.63 5.79
C PHE A 1 21.09 -16.51 5.97
N ASP A 2 20.77 -15.31 5.47
CA ASP A 2 21.73 -14.25 5.12
C ASP A 2 22.76 -13.98 6.22
N ARG A 3 24.03 -13.88 5.81
CA ARG A 3 25.28 -13.98 6.60
C ARG A 3 25.40 -12.93 7.74
N GLY A 4 24.49 -12.92 8.70
CA GLY A 4 24.39 -11.90 9.75
C GLY A 4 23.95 -10.52 9.27
N MET A 5 23.34 -10.41 8.08
CA MET A 5 22.87 -9.12 7.56
C MET A 5 21.62 -8.66 8.31
N VAL A 6 21.66 -7.44 8.83
CA VAL A 6 20.51 -6.80 9.50
C VAL A 6 20.06 -5.64 8.65
N LEU A 7 18.86 -5.75 8.07
CA LEU A 7 18.23 -4.71 7.28
C LEU A 7 17.06 -4.10 8.09
N TYR A 8 16.91 -2.79 7.96
CA TYR A 8 15.80 -2.01 8.51
C TYR A 8 15.34 -1.02 7.43
N ASP A 9 14.20 -0.38 7.66
CA ASP A 9 13.41 0.34 6.65
C ASP A 9 12.70 -0.59 5.67
N LEU A 10 11.41 -0.29 5.45
CA LEU A 10 10.54 -1.07 4.57
C LEU A 10 11.07 -1.10 3.13
N SER A 11 11.55 0.02 2.61
CA SER A 11 11.99 0.14 1.21
C SER A 11 13.26 -0.67 0.97
N VAL A 12 14.19 -0.62 1.92
CA VAL A 12 15.45 -1.37 1.86
C VAL A 12 15.17 -2.88 1.86
N ILE A 13 14.30 -3.35 2.76
CA ILE A 13 13.93 -4.76 2.86
C ILE A 13 13.22 -5.23 1.59
N MET A 14 12.24 -4.47 1.08
CA MET A 14 11.50 -4.86 -0.12
C MET A 14 12.39 -4.88 -1.36
N GLU A 15 13.27 -3.90 -1.55
CA GLU A 15 14.19 -3.90 -2.70
C GLU A 15 15.19 -5.06 -2.62
N TYR A 16 15.72 -5.35 -1.42
CA TYR A 16 16.58 -6.51 -1.23
C TYR A 16 15.88 -7.83 -1.59
N LEU A 17 14.64 -8.01 -1.14
CA LEU A 17 13.87 -9.21 -1.43
C LEU A 17 13.58 -9.35 -2.93
N ASP A 18 13.23 -8.25 -3.61
CA ASP A 18 12.99 -8.25 -5.06
C ASP A 18 14.25 -8.58 -5.87
N GLU A 19 15.42 -8.03 -5.49
CA GLU A 19 16.69 -8.36 -6.15
C GLU A 19 17.16 -9.79 -5.87
N ARG A 20 16.94 -10.28 -4.64
CA ARG A 20 17.39 -11.60 -4.21
C ARG A 20 16.50 -12.72 -4.73
N PHE A 21 15.21 -12.46 -4.88
CA PHE A 21 14.17 -13.39 -5.31
C PHE A 21 13.32 -12.79 -6.45
N PRO A 22 13.90 -12.59 -7.64
CA PRO A 22 13.32 -11.77 -8.71
C PRO A 22 12.17 -12.44 -9.49
N PHE A 23 11.55 -13.49 -8.96
CA PHE A 23 10.51 -14.24 -9.66
C PHE A 23 9.23 -14.35 -8.80
N PRO A 24 8.15 -13.63 -9.16
CA PRO A 24 8.07 -12.61 -10.22
C PRO A 24 8.74 -11.27 -9.82
N PRO A 25 9.25 -10.46 -10.77
CA PRO A 25 9.83 -9.17 -10.45
C PRO A 25 8.75 -8.14 -10.08
N LEU A 26 8.93 -7.43 -8.98
CA LEU A 26 8.02 -6.41 -8.46
C LEU A 26 8.54 -4.98 -8.66
N LEU A 27 9.77 -4.82 -9.15
CA LEU A 27 10.24 -3.58 -9.76
C LEU A 27 10.55 -3.75 -11.25
N PRO A 28 10.26 -2.74 -12.07
CA PRO A 28 10.59 -2.75 -13.49
C PRO A 28 12.10 -2.72 -13.70
N VAL A 29 12.58 -3.29 -14.81
CA VAL A 29 14.01 -3.23 -15.19
C VAL A 29 14.36 -1.86 -15.78
N ASP A 30 13.42 -1.23 -16.49
CA ASP A 30 13.62 0.10 -17.06
C ASP A 30 13.95 1.13 -15.96
N PRO A 31 15.06 1.88 -16.09
CA PRO A 31 15.49 2.82 -15.05
C PRO A 31 14.49 3.94 -14.76
N ILE A 32 13.76 4.42 -15.78
CA ILE A 32 12.82 5.53 -15.63
C ILE A 32 11.58 5.04 -14.89
N GLU A 33 11.01 3.90 -15.31
CA GLU A 33 9.89 3.29 -14.61
C GLU A 33 10.29 2.89 -13.18
N LYS A 34 11.51 2.37 -12.97
CA LYS A 34 11.99 2.00 -11.63
C LYS A 34 12.10 3.22 -10.71
N ALA A 35 12.63 4.32 -11.22
CA ALA A 35 12.70 5.59 -10.48
C ALA A 35 11.30 6.11 -10.13
N GLU A 36 10.34 5.99 -11.06
CA GLU A 36 8.95 6.36 -10.81
C GLU A 36 8.32 5.49 -9.71
N LYS A 37 8.52 4.17 -9.72
CA LYS A 37 8.02 3.28 -8.66
C LYS A 37 8.64 3.60 -7.31
N ARG A 38 9.95 3.85 -7.25
CA ARG A 38 10.63 4.30 -6.01
C ARG A 38 10.06 5.60 -5.47
N LEU A 39 9.77 6.57 -6.33
CA LEU A 39 9.14 7.83 -5.93
C LEU A 39 7.74 7.60 -5.35
N LEU A 40 6.93 6.75 -5.96
CA LEU A 40 5.60 6.41 -5.45
C LEU A 40 5.68 5.70 -4.08
N ILE A 41 6.58 4.72 -3.93
CA ILE A 41 6.81 4.05 -2.64
C ILE A 41 7.19 5.08 -1.58
N TYR A 42 8.14 5.98 -1.87
CA TYR A 42 8.52 7.07 -0.97
C TYR A 42 7.32 7.94 -0.57
N ARG A 43 6.52 8.39 -1.54
CA ARG A 43 5.33 9.23 -1.30
C ARG A 43 4.30 8.57 -0.39
N PHE A 44 4.10 7.25 -0.49
CA PHE A 44 3.12 6.55 0.33
C PHE A 44 3.64 6.15 1.71
N THR A 45 4.94 5.96 1.87
CA THR A 45 5.51 5.29 3.06
C THR A 45 6.40 6.17 3.95
N ARG A 46 7.08 7.17 3.39
CA ARG A 46 8.17 7.89 4.08
C ARG A 46 8.13 9.42 3.95
N ALA A 47 7.45 9.95 2.92
CA ALA A 47 7.27 11.39 2.80
C ALA A 47 6.50 11.95 4.01
N GLU A 48 6.74 13.21 4.35
CA GLU A 48 5.95 13.91 5.37
C GLU A 48 4.47 13.92 4.98
N GLY A 49 3.60 13.51 5.90
CA GLY A 49 2.16 13.40 5.66
C GLY A 49 1.78 12.23 4.74
N CYS A 50 2.68 11.28 4.53
CA CYS A 50 2.39 10.07 3.75
C CYS A 50 1.30 9.21 4.42
N TRP A 51 0.78 8.25 3.67
CA TRP A 51 -0.35 7.45 4.14
C TRP A 51 0.00 6.60 5.36
N TYR A 52 1.24 6.13 5.49
CA TYR A 52 1.69 5.38 6.66
C TYR A 52 1.70 6.23 7.93
N GLU A 53 2.11 7.50 7.84
CA GLU A 53 2.03 8.44 8.97
C GLU A 53 0.59 8.78 9.35
N LEU A 54 -0.28 8.96 8.35
CA LEU A 54 -1.72 9.18 8.58
C LEU A 54 -2.35 7.97 9.26
N VAL A 55 -2.07 6.75 8.79
CA VAL A 55 -2.55 5.50 9.42
C VAL A 55 -2.07 5.38 10.86
N LYS A 56 -0.78 5.64 11.13
CA LYS A 56 -0.24 5.66 12.48
C LYS A 56 -0.99 6.66 13.36
N THR A 57 -1.21 7.87 12.85
CA THR A 57 -1.94 8.93 13.57
C THR A 57 -3.39 8.53 13.87
N ILE A 58 -4.08 7.87 12.95
CA ILE A 58 -5.45 7.37 13.15
C ILE A 58 -5.50 6.33 14.27
N LEU A 59 -4.52 5.42 14.32
CA LEU A 59 -4.51 4.29 15.26
C LEU A 59 -3.98 4.64 16.65
N SER A 60 -3.04 5.59 16.78
CA SER A 60 -2.39 5.91 18.06
C SER A 60 -2.58 7.35 18.54
N GLY A 61 -3.15 8.23 17.71
CA GLY A 61 -3.35 9.64 18.03
C GLY A 61 -4.54 9.89 18.96
N ASN A 62 -4.66 11.13 19.44
CA ASN A 62 -5.89 11.56 20.10
C ASN A 62 -7.04 11.70 19.06
N LYS A 63 -8.28 11.77 19.54
CA LYS A 63 -9.47 11.83 18.68
C LYS A 63 -9.40 12.95 17.61
N LYS A 64 -8.94 14.14 17.97
CA LYS A 64 -8.87 15.29 17.05
C LYS A 64 -7.90 15.02 15.91
N ASP A 65 -6.71 14.52 16.23
CA ASP A 65 -5.67 14.25 15.23
C ASP A 65 -6.04 13.05 14.36
N ALA A 66 -6.64 12.01 14.95
CA ALA A 66 -7.16 10.86 14.23
C ALA A 66 -8.26 11.25 13.23
N ASP A 67 -9.20 12.12 13.63
CA ASP A 67 -10.27 12.60 12.76
C ASP A 67 -9.73 13.44 11.59
N ALA A 68 -8.74 14.30 11.85
CA ALA A 68 -8.05 15.07 10.82
C ALA A 68 -7.29 14.16 9.84
N ALA A 69 -6.51 13.21 10.34
CA ALA A 69 -5.75 12.27 9.53
C ALA A 69 -6.65 11.38 8.67
N ARG A 70 -7.79 10.93 9.21
CA ARG A 70 -8.81 10.17 8.47
C ARG A 70 -9.39 10.98 7.30
N LYS A 71 -9.71 12.25 7.54
CA LYS A 71 -10.21 13.16 6.49
C LYS A 71 -9.17 13.34 5.39
N THR A 72 -7.90 13.54 5.74
CA THR A 72 -6.80 13.69 4.78
C THR A 72 -6.58 12.40 3.97
N LEU A 73 -6.50 11.24 4.63
CA LEU A 73 -6.31 9.96 3.94
C LEU A 73 -7.46 9.66 2.98
N ASN A 74 -8.70 9.89 3.40
CA ASN A 74 -9.87 9.74 2.52
C ASN A 74 -9.80 10.73 1.35
N GLY A 75 -9.42 11.99 1.58
CA GLY A 75 -9.20 12.98 0.51
C GLY A 75 -8.18 12.51 -0.51
N ASN A 76 -7.02 12.01 -0.06
CA ASN A 76 -5.96 11.49 -0.92
C ASN A 76 -6.42 10.30 -1.76
N LEU A 77 -7.19 9.37 -1.17
CA LEU A 77 -7.77 8.22 -1.90
C LEU A 77 -8.68 8.69 -3.04
N ILE A 78 -9.53 9.68 -2.78
CA ILE A 78 -10.44 10.24 -3.78
C ILE A 78 -9.70 11.05 -4.85
N GLU A 79 -8.63 11.77 -4.49
CA GLU A 79 -7.80 12.50 -5.46
C GLU A 79 -7.12 11.56 -6.45
N LEU A 80 -6.62 10.42 -5.97
CA LEU A 80 -5.93 9.43 -6.81
C LEU A 80 -6.86 8.45 -7.53
N LEU A 81 -8.18 8.62 -7.40
CA LEU A 81 -9.21 7.74 -7.96
C LEU A 81 -9.01 7.44 -9.46
N PRO A 82 -8.66 8.41 -10.34
CA PRO A 82 -8.40 8.12 -11.75
C PRO A 82 -7.24 7.13 -11.98
N LEU A 83 -6.23 7.14 -11.10
CA LEU A 83 -5.06 6.25 -11.21
C LEU A 83 -5.41 4.80 -10.86
N PHE A 84 -6.36 4.58 -9.96
CA PHE A 84 -6.86 3.23 -9.63
C PHE A 84 -7.67 2.59 -10.76
N SER A 85 -8.22 3.40 -11.68
CA SER A 85 -8.90 2.93 -12.90
C SER A 85 -8.03 2.93 -14.15
N HIS A 86 -6.86 3.59 -14.12
CA HIS A 86 -6.06 3.80 -15.33
C HIS A 86 -5.42 2.51 -15.85
N LYS A 87 -4.91 1.66 -14.95
CA LYS A 87 -4.28 0.38 -15.23
C LYS A 87 -4.70 -0.68 -14.20
N PRO A 88 -4.50 -1.98 -14.45
CA PRO A 88 -4.88 -3.03 -13.50
C PRO A 88 -4.20 -2.89 -12.12
N TYR A 89 -2.95 -2.44 -12.12
CA TYR A 89 -2.12 -2.15 -10.96
C TYR A 89 -1.69 -0.67 -10.96
N PHE A 90 -1.18 -0.16 -9.84
CA PHE A 90 -0.97 1.27 -9.66
C PHE A 90 0.08 1.82 -10.63
N LYS A 91 -0.41 2.47 -11.70
CA LYS A 91 0.37 2.91 -12.86
C LYS A 91 1.19 1.77 -13.51
N SER A 92 0.70 0.53 -13.52
CA SER A 92 1.43 -0.63 -14.07
C SER A 92 0.48 -1.69 -14.65
N GLU A 93 0.93 -2.42 -15.69
CA GLU A 93 0.19 -3.58 -16.23
C GLU A 93 0.36 -4.84 -15.35
N SER A 94 1.46 -4.91 -14.60
CA SER A 94 1.78 -5.97 -13.64
C SER A 94 1.88 -5.43 -12.22
N MET A 95 1.69 -6.29 -11.23
CA MET A 95 1.84 -5.94 -9.81
C MET A 95 3.27 -5.49 -9.51
N THR A 96 3.41 -4.46 -8.69
CA THR A 96 4.70 -3.90 -8.27
C THR A 96 4.76 -3.71 -6.75
N LEU A 97 5.93 -3.35 -6.24
CA LEU A 97 6.10 -2.96 -4.83
C LEU A 97 5.22 -1.76 -4.42
N VAL A 98 4.77 -0.93 -5.35
CA VAL A 98 3.80 0.15 -5.05
C VAL A 98 2.48 -0.44 -4.57
N ASP A 99 1.99 -1.47 -5.26
CA ASP A 99 0.75 -2.15 -4.91
C ASP A 99 0.87 -2.86 -3.55
N VAL A 100 2.03 -3.49 -3.30
CA VAL A 100 2.37 -4.11 -2.00
C VAL A 100 2.32 -3.09 -0.86
N CYS A 101 2.77 -1.85 -1.09
CA CYS A 101 2.73 -0.80 -0.07
C CYS A 101 1.31 -0.30 0.22
N ILE A 102 0.45 -0.28 -0.81
CA ILE A 102 -0.92 0.25 -0.73
C ILE A 102 -1.89 -0.78 -0.12
N ALA A 103 -1.73 -2.07 -0.46
CA ALA A 103 -2.68 -3.13 -0.08
C ALA A 103 -2.96 -3.20 1.44
N PRO A 104 -1.97 -3.13 2.35
CA PRO A 104 -2.21 -3.19 3.79
C PRO A 104 -3.08 -2.04 4.31
N ILE A 105 -3.00 -0.86 3.68
CA ILE A 105 -3.84 0.30 4.03
C ILE A 105 -5.27 0.08 3.55
N LEU A 106 -5.44 -0.38 2.31
CA LEU A 106 -6.76 -0.65 1.74
C LEU A 106 -7.49 -1.76 2.52
N TRP A 107 -6.76 -2.77 2.99
CA TRP A 107 -7.32 -3.84 3.81
C TRP A 107 -7.84 -3.33 5.16
N ARG A 108 -7.28 -2.23 5.67
CA ARG A 108 -7.59 -1.68 6.99
C ARG A 108 -8.60 -0.54 6.96
N LEU A 109 -9.20 -0.20 5.81
CA LEU A 109 -10.07 0.98 5.73
C LEU A 109 -11.22 0.95 6.74
N SER A 110 -11.84 -0.21 6.95
CA SER A 110 -12.88 -0.43 7.97
C SER A 110 -12.38 -0.11 9.39
N LEU A 111 -11.23 -0.68 9.78
CA LEU A 111 -10.54 -0.41 11.05
C LEU A 111 -10.16 1.06 11.21
N LEU A 112 -9.80 1.74 10.12
CA LEU A 112 -9.46 3.16 10.10
C LEU A 112 -10.70 4.07 10.13
N GLY A 113 -11.91 3.52 10.11
CA GLY A 113 -13.17 4.26 10.05
C GLY A 113 -13.41 4.96 8.72
N ILE A 114 -12.79 4.50 7.63
CA ILE A 114 -12.94 5.03 6.27
C ILE A 114 -13.86 4.12 5.48
N THR A 115 -14.99 4.67 5.03
CA THR A 115 -15.94 3.95 4.16
C THR A 115 -15.87 4.50 2.74
N LEU A 116 -15.65 3.62 1.77
CA LEU A 116 -15.67 3.96 0.36
C LEU A 116 -17.12 3.94 -0.16
N GLY A 117 -17.61 5.08 -0.64
CA GLY A 117 -18.92 5.15 -1.30
C GLY A 117 -18.88 4.70 -2.76
N GLU A 118 -20.03 4.68 -3.45
CA GLU A 118 -20.16 4.19 -4.84
C GLU A 118 -19.22 4.88 -5.86
N LYS A 119 -18.88 6.15 -5.63
CA LYS A 119 -17.95 6.89 -6.49
C LYS A 119 -16.54 6.32 -6.42
N ALA A 120 -16.15 5.70 -5.31
CA ALA A 120 -14.84 5.09 -5.07
C ALA A 120 -14.76 3.63 -5.52
N ARG A 121 -15.72 3.13 -6.31
CA ARG A 121 -15.68 1.79 -6.92
C ARG A 121 -14.34 1.43 -7.57
N PRO A 122 -13.64 2.32 -8.31
CA PRO A 122 -12.32 1.99 -8.85
C PRO A 122 -11.30 1.55 -7.80
N ILE A 123 -11.34 2.15 -6.60
CA ILE A 123 -10.46 1.80 -5.48
C ILE A 123 -10.84 0.42 -4.95
N THR A 124 -12.13 0.16 -4.74
CA THR A 124 -12.61 -1.15 -4.27
C THR A 124 -12.27 -2.26 -5.25
N SER A 125 -12.51 -2.05 -6.55
CA SER A 125 -12.17 -3.01 -7.60
C SER A 125 -10.65 -3.26 -7.67
N TYR A 126 -9.83 -2.22 -7.49
CA TYR A 126 -8.38 -2.37 -7.39
C TYR A 126 -7.96 -3.16 -6.14
N ALA A 127 -8.53 -2.84 -4.97
CA ALA A 127 -8.23 -3.51 -3.72
C ALA A 127 -8.54 -5.02 -3.80
N ASN A 128 -9.74 -5.36 -4.30
CA ASN A 128 -10.17 -6.75 -4.43
C ASN A 128 -9.24 -7.57 -5.32
N ARG A 129 -8.75 -7.01 -6.43
CA ARG A 129 -7.75 -7.69 -7.29
C ARG A 129 -6.45 -8.02 -6.55
N LEU A 130 -6.05 -7.18 -5.59
CA LEU A 130 -4.87 -7.46 -4.77
C LEU A 130 -5.18 -8.52 -3.71
N PHE A 131 -6.36 -8.44 -3.10
CA PHE A 131 -6.77 -9.34 -2.03
C PHE A 131 -7.03 -10.76 -2.52
N GLU A 132 -7.49 -10.95 -3.75
CA GLU A 132 -7.69 -12.27 -4.39
C GLU A 132 -6.38 -13.07 -4.60
N LYS A 133 -5.21 -12.46 -4.41
CA LYS A 133 -3.93 -13.16 -4.57
C LYS A 133 -3.65 -14.06 -3.37
N GLU A 134 -3.28 -15.30 -3.64
CA GLU A 134 -2.85 -16.28 -2.62
C GLU A 134 -1.78 -15.69 -1.69
N GLY A 135 -0.74 -15.07 -2.25
CA GLY A 135 0.31 -14.43 -1.47
C GLY A 135 -0.16 -13.29 -0.55
N PHE A 136 -1.28 -12.63 -0.87
CA PHE A 136 -1.87 -11.65 0.04
C PHE A 136 -2.51 -12.35 1.24
N HIS A 137 -3.36 -13.37 1.00
CA HIS A 137 -3.99 -14.16 2.05
C HIS A 137 -3.00 -14.87 2.97
N ASP A 138 -1.91 -15.40 2.41
CA ASP A 138 -0.84 -16.05 3.15
C ASP A 138 -0.04 -15.06 4.01
N SER A 139 0.01 -13.79 3.60
CA SER A 139 0.70 -12.74 4.37
C SER A 139 -0.10 -12.26 5.59
N LEU A 140 -1.42 -12.49 5.63
CA LEU A 140 -2.28 -12.03 6.71
C LEU A 140 -2.07 -12.87 7.99
N THR A 141 -1.78 -12.18 9.08
CA THR A 141 -1.88 -12.75 10.43
C THR A 141 -3.33 -13.05 10.80
N PHE A 142 -3.55 -13.86 11.84
CA PHE A 142 -4.90 -14.13 12.34
C PHE A 142 -5.66 -12.85 12.67
N ALA A 143 -5.02 -11.91 13.39
CA ALA A 143 -5.64 -10.64 13.74
C ALA A 143 -6.00 -9.76 12.52
N GLU A 144 -5.27 -9.90 11.41
CA GLU A 144 -5.57 -9.15 10.19
C GLU A 144 -6.71 -9.77 9.39
N LYS A 145 -6.90 -11.10 9.46
CA LYS A 145 -8.04 -11.78 8.81
C LYS A 145 -9.36 -11.32 9.42
N ASP A 146 -9.42 -11.24 10.74
CA ASP A 146 -10.59 -10.80 11.52
C ASP A 146 -11.04 -9.36 11.23
N ILE A 147 -10.22 -8.52 10.57
CA ILE A 147 -10.56 -7.12 10.26
C ILE A 147 -11.76 -7.01 9.31
N ASN A 148 -11.90 -7.98 8.40
CA ASN A 148 -12.90 -7.97 7.33
C ASN A 148 -13.78 -9.24 7.29
N GLU A 149 -13.78 -10.04 8.36
CA GLU A 149 -14.78 -11.08 8.63
C GLU A 149 -16.03 -10.49 9.30
#